data_AF-A0A0A9EU16-F1
#
_entry.id   AF-A0A0A9EU16-F1
#
_cell.length_a   1.000
_cell.length_b   1.000
_cell.length_c   1.000
_cell.angle_alpha   90.00
_cell.angle_beta   90.00
_cell.angle_gamma   90.00
#
_symmetry.space_group_name_H-M   'P 1'
#
loop_
_entity.id
_entity.type
_entity.pdbx_description
1 polymer ?
#
loop_
_entity_poly.entity_id
_entity_poly.type
_entity_poly.pdbx_seq_one_letter_code
_entity_poly.pdbx_strand_id
1 'polypeptide(L)' 'MSNNLVALSGSCPNCGEQVFAFVKTDKSIRASHRAECHVCECLLEYRTKIEKSLSGPRRNWVYGRVYLLKQGHPRKRKWI' A
#
# COMPACT_ATOMS: atom_id res chain seq x y z
N MET A 1 -6.60 -20.31 -13.16
CA MET A 1 -6.07 -19.65 -11.95
C MET A 1 -5.21 -18.48 -12.38
N SER A 2 -5.72 -17.25 -12.34
CA SER A 2 -4.94 -16.07 -12.74
C SER A 2 -4.17 -15.50 -11.53
N ASN A 3 -2.85 -15.66 -11.53
CA ASN A 3 -1.95 -15.03 -10.55
C ASN A 3 -1.84 -13.52 -10.82
N ASN A 4 -2.89 -12.78 -10.44
CA ASN A 4 -2.98 -11.34 -10.61
C ASN A 4 -2.44 -10.55 -9.41
N LEU A 5 -1.77 -11.22 -8.46
CA LEU A 5 -1.22 -10.63 -7.25
C LEU A 5 0.20 -10.14 -7.50
N VAL A 6 0.47 -8.88 -7.14
CA VAL A 6 1.81 -8.29 -7.22
C VAL A 6 2.21 -7.71 -5.88
N ALA A 7 3.50 -7.76 -5.57
CA ALA A 7 4.07 -7.09 -4.39
C ALA A 7 4.54 -5.68 -4.77
N LEU A 8 4.05 -4.67 -4.07
CA LEU A 8 4.59 -3.32 -4.10
C LEU A 8 5.55 -3.15 -2.93
N SER A 9 6.80 -2.88 -3.25
CA SER A 9 7.84 -2.54 -2.28
C SER A 9 7.96 -1.03 -2.12
N GLY A 10 8.27 -0.59 -0.90
CA GLY A 10 8.65 0.78 -0.60
C GLY A 10 9.37 0.88 0.73
N SER A 11 9.62 2.10 1.18
CA SER A 11 10.18 2.38 2.51
C SER A 11 9.13 3.05 3.39
N CYS A 12 9.11 2.67 4.67
CA CYS A 12 8.31 3.32 5.69
C CYS A 12 8.70 4.80 5.78
N PRO A 13 7.77 5.75 5.54
CA PRO A 13 8.10 7.18 5.62
C PRO A 13 8.45 7.67 7.03
N ASN A 14 8.25 6.84 8.07
CA ASN A 14 8.56 7.17 9.45
C ASN A 14 9.93 6.65 9.90
N CYS A 15 10.24 5.36 9.70
CA CYS A 15 11.47 4.74 10.21
C CYS A 15 12.45 4.28 9.11
N GLY A 16 12.09 4.39 7.83
CA GLY A 16 12.94 3.98 6.71
C GLY A 16 12.93 2.48 6.38
N GLU A 17 12.32 1.65 7.23
CA GLU A 17 12.26 0.19 7.04
C GLU A 17 11.59 -0.22 5.71
N GLN A 18 12.04 -1.33 5.11
CA GLN A 18 11.43 -1.84 3.89
C GLN A 18 10.05 -2.46 4.20
N VAL A 19 9.06 -2.07 3.40
CA VAL A 19 7.67 -2.47 3.60
C VAL A 19 7.04 -2.92 2.28
N PHE A 20 6.09 -3.85 2.36
CA PHE A 20 5.45 -4.46 1.20
C PHE A 20 3.92 -4.47 1.32
N ALA A 21 3.23 -4.34 0.19
CA ALA A 21 1.80 -4.59 0.08
C ALA A 21 1.49 -5.47 -1.13
N PHE A 22 0.61 -6.45 -0.95
CA PHE A 22 0.16 -7.32 -2.03
C PHE A 22 -1.13 -6.78 -2.62
N VAL A 23 -1.11 -6.41 -3.90
CA VAL A 23 -2.27 -5.85 -4.60
C VAL A 23 -2.69 -6.73 -5.77
N LYS A 24 -4.01 -6.84 -5.96
CA LYS A 24 -4.58 -7.57 -7.10
C LYS A 24 -4.73 -6.62 -8.28
N THR A 25 -4.29 -7.05 -9.45
CA THR A 25 -4.31 -6.24 -10.69
C THR A 25 -5.64 -6.28 -11.44
N ASP A 26 -6.59 -7.11 -10.99
CA ASP A 26 -7.93 -7.29 -11.57
C ASP A 26 -9.00 -6.38 -10.96
N LYS A 27 -8.85 -6.03 -9.68
CA LYS A 27 -9.76 -5.14 -8.96
C LYS A 27 -9.30 -3.69 -9.07
N SER A 28 -10.28 -2.83 -9.29
CA SER A 28 -10.19 -1.44 -9.72
C SER A 28 -9.09 -0.60 -9.04
N ILE A 29 -8.57 0.33 -9.87
CA ILE A 29 -7.53 1.37 -9.70
C ILE A 29 -7.67 2.27 -8.44
N ARG A 30 -8.64 2.01 -7.56
CA ARG A 30 -9.01 2.91 -6.45
C ARG A 30 -8.88 2.30 -5.05
N ALA A 31 -8.55 1.02 -4.92
CA ALA A 31 -8.40 0.43 -3.59
C ALA A 31 -7.07 0.89 -2.97
N SER A 32 -7.14 1.81 -2.00
CA SER A 32 -6.01 2.07 -1.12
C SER A 32 -5.84 0.88 -0.18
N HIS A 33 -4.61 0.39 -0.04
CA HIS A 33 -4.31 -0.74 0.84
C HIS A 33 -3.69 -0.20 2.12
N ARG A 34 -4.28 -0.52 3.27
CA ARG A 34 -3.73 -0.13 4.57
C ARG A 34 -2.92 -1.27 5.17
N ALA A 35 -1.79 -0.94 5.77
CA ALA A 35 -0.98 -1.87 6.55
C ALA A 35 -0.28 -1.11 7.67
N GLU A 36 0.32 -1.81 8.61
CA GLU A 36 1.15 -1.22 9.64
C GLU A 36 2.62 -1.50 9.34
N CYS A 37 3.50 -0.55 9.67
CA CYS A 37 4.94 -0.83 9.64
C CYS A 37 5.25 -1.85 10.75
N HIS A 38 5.91 -2.96 10.42
CA HIS A 38 6.23 -3.99 11.41
C HIS A 38 7.28 -3.53 12.44
N VAL A 39 8.03 -2.46 12.17
CA VAL A 39 9.06 -1.92 13.09
C VAL A 39 8.49 -0.84 13.99
N CYS A 40 7.84 0.18 13.42
CA CYS A 40 7.38 1.34 14.20
C CYS A 40 5.86 1.41 14.36
N GLU A 41 5.14 0.38 13.92
CA GLU A 41 3.68 0.19 14.08
C GLU A 41 2.84 1.35 13.54
N CYS A 42 3.43 2.20 12.69
CA CYS A 42 2.71 3.34 12.13
C CYS A 42 1.77 2.86 11.03
N LEU A 43 0.60 3.50 10.96
CA LEU A 43 -0.38 3.16 9.95
C LEU A 43 0.08 3.72 8.59
N LEU A 44 0.18 2.84 7.60
CA LEU A 44 0.60 3.14 6.24
C LEU A 44 -0.56 2.96 5.26
N GLU A 45 -0.61 3.79 4.24
CA GLU A 45 -1.51 3.66 3.09
C GLU A 45 -0.70 3.51 1.80
N TYR A 46 -0.90 2.41 1.10
CA TYR A 46 -0.36 2.15 -0.21
C TYR A 46 -1.38 2.60 -1.25
N ARG A 47 -0.98 3.55 -2.10
CA ARG A 47 -1.78 3.95 -3.26
C ARG A 47 -1.14 3.42 -4.51
N THR A 48 -1.93 2.66 -5.27
CA THR A 48 -1.47 1.96 -6.45
C THR A 48 -2.10 2.55 -7.70
N LYS A 49 -1.34 2.59 -8.78
CA LYS A 49 -1.81 2.93 -10.11
C LYS A 49 -1.40 1.78 -11.03
N ILE A 50 -2.40 1.25 -11.72
CA ILE A 50 -2.24 0.15 -12.68
C ILE A 50 -2.36 0.76 -14.07
N GLU A 51 -1.32 0.60 -14.88
CA GLU A 51 -1.34 0.96 -16.30
C GLU A 51 -1.37 -0.31 -17.14
N LYS A 52 -2.45 -0.45 -17.93
CA LYS A 52 -2.57 -1.53 -18.90
C LYS A 52 -1.85 -1.10 -20.17
N SER A 53 -0.87 -1.88 -20.62
CA SER A 53 -0.25 -1.64 -21.92
C SER A 53 -1.28 -1.80 -23.04
N LEU A 54 -1.35 -0.81 -23.94
CA LEU A 54 -2.23 -0.84 -25.12
C LEU A 54 -1.55 -1.46 -26.35
N SER A 55 -0.23 -1.66 -26.34
CA SER A 55 0.58 -1.92 -27.55
C SER A 55 1.54 -3.13 -27.46
N GLY A 56 1.34 -4.06 -26.54
CA GLY A 56 2.21 -5.25 -26.41
C GLY A 56 1.59 -6.39 -25.61
N PRO A 57 2.30 -7.54 -25.43
CA PRO A 57 1.79 -8.69 -24.68
C PRO A 57 1.28 -8.20 -23.32
N ARG A 58 0.07 -8.65 -22.92
CA ARG A 58 -0.78 -8.19 -21.80
C ARG A 58 -0.05 -8.02 -20.45
N ARG A 59 0.87 -7.06 -20.37
CA ARG A 59 1.63 -6.73 -19.17
C ARG A 59 0.97 -5.51 -18.53
N ASN A 60 0.58 -5.69 -17.27
CA ASN A 60 0.08 -4.61 -16.43
C ASN A 60 1.28 -4.03 -15.70
N TRP A 61 1.52 -2.74 -15.86
CA TRP A 61 2.45 -2.01 -15.03
C TRP A 61 1.74 -1.63 -13.75
N VAL A 62 2.39 -1.91 -12.61
CA VAL A 62 1.87 -1.54 -11.30
C VAL A 62 2.93 -0.71 -10.61
N TYR A 63 2.56 0.49 -10.24
CA TYR A 63 3.42 1.39 -9.48
C TYR A 63 2.60 2.07 -8.40
N GLY A 64 3.26 2.68 -7.44
CA GLY A 64 2.57 3.24 -6.30
C GLY A 64 3.47 4.05 -5.38
N ARG A 65 2.86 4.55 -4.31
CA ARG A 65 3.55 5.26 -3.22
C ARG A 65 3.01 4.80 -1.88
N VAL A 66 3.88 4.82 -0.87
CA VAL A 66 3.55 4.54 0.53
C VAL A 66 3.40 5.87 1.24
N TYR A 67 2.29 6.04 1.95
CA TYR A 67 1.98 7.24 2.73
C TYR A 67 1.86 6.89 4.20
N LEU A 68 2.39 7.77 5.05
CA LEU A 68 2.12 7.72 6.48
C LEU A 68 0.72 8.28 6.75
N LEU A 69 -0.15 7.48 7.35
CA LEU A 69 -1.42 7.95 7.87
C LEU A 69 -1.20 8.47 9.29
N LYS A 70 -1.57 9.73 9.52
CA LYS A 70 -1.65 10.26 10.88
C LYS A 70 -2.79 9.53 11.58
N GLN A 71 -2.48 8.61 12.49
CA GLN A 71 -3.41 8.26 13.55
C GLN A 71 -3.67 9.58 14.29
N GLY A 72 -4.87 10.14 14.14
CA GLY A 72 -5.29 11.22 15.03
C GLY A 72 -5.02 10.73 16.45
N HIS A 73 -4.26 11.51 17.23
CA HIS A 73 -3.82 11.14 18.57
C HIS A 73 -4.92 10.34 19.27
N PRO A 74 -4.64 9.14 19.82
CA PRO A 74 -5.62 8.48 20.66
C PRO A 74 -5.97 9.50 21.74
N ARG A 75 -7.20 10.04 21.71
CA ARG A 75 -7.73 10.84 22.80
C ARG A 75 -7.44 10.01 24.03
N LYS A 76 -6.53 10.49 24.89
CA LYS A 76 -6.19 9.84 26.16
C LYS A 76 -7.51 9.37 26.76
N ARG A 77 -7.73 8.05 26.79
CA ARG A 77 -8.86 7.49 27.54
C ARG A 77 -8.54 7.84 28.99
N LYS A 78 -9.13 8.95 29.46
CA LYS A 78 -9.15 9.32 30.86
C LYS A 78 -10.05 8.29 31.50
N TRP A 79 -9.45 7.25 32.07
CA TRP A 79 -10.15 6.37 32.98
C TRP A 79 -10.65 7.26 34.14
N ILE A 80 -11.97 7.25 34.31
CA ILE A 80 -12.66 7.80 35.48
C ILE A 80 -12.39 6.87 36.65
#